data_AF-A0A1I6DS06-F1
#
_entry.id   AF-A0A1I6DS06-F1
#
_cell.length_a   1.000
_cell.length_b   1.000
_cell.length_c   1.000
_cell.angle_alpha   90.00
_cell.angle_beta   90.00
_cell.angle_gamma   90.00
#
_symmetry.space_group_name_H-M   'P 1'
#
loop_
_entity.id
_entity.type
_entity.pdbx_description
1 polymer ?
#
loop_
_entity_poly.entity_id
_entity_poly.type
_entity_poly.pdbx_seq_one_letter_code
_entity_poly.pdbx_strand_id
1 'polypeptide(L)' 'MKLYRFLSEDDTSAFCHKVSAALNKGWSLHGGPTYAFDEANGVMRCGQAVVKEVEGTYSPDMKLGEQ' A
#
# COMPACT_ATOMS: atom_id res chain seq x y z
N MET A 1 7.14 -14.76 7.97
CA MET A 1 5.71 -14.46 7.80
C MET A 1 5.50 -13.50 6.65
N LYS A 2 4.30 -13.51 6.07
CA LYS A 2 3.93 -12.68 4.94
C LYS A 2 3.08 -11.50 5.39
N LEU A 3 3.59 -10.30 5.22
CA LEU A 3 2.87 -9.06 5.48
C LEU A 3 2.12 -8.59 4.23
N TYR A 4 0.97 -7.99 4.46
CA TYR A 4 0.13 -7.35 3.45
C TYR A 4 -0.14 -5.90 3.87
N ARG A 5 -0.05 -4.97 2.92
CA ARG A 5 -0.53 -3.59 3.08
C ARG A 5 -1.29 -3.16 1.85
N PHE A 6 -2.38 -2.43 2.08
CA PHE A 6 -3.10 -1.73 1.03
C PHE A 6 -2.73 -0.24 1.08
N LEU A 7 -2.06 0.24 0.04
CA LEU A 7 -1.71 1.66 -0.10
C LEU A 7 -2.85 2.33 -0.86
N SER A 8 -3.39 3.40 -0.29
CA SER A 8 -4.43 4.21 -0.94
C SER A 8 -4.09 5.69 -0.81
N GLU A 9 -4.43 6.46 -1.84
CA GLU A 9 -4.35 7.92 -1.87
C GLU A 9 -5.21 8.45 -3.03
N ASP A 10 -5.39 9.77 -3.12
CA ASP A 10 -5.92 10.43 -4.31
C ASP A 10 -5.03 10.18 -5.54
N ASP A 11 -5.64 10.25 -6.73
CA ASP A 11 -4.98 10.14 -8.04
C ASP A 11 -4.06 11.34 -8.32
N THR A 12 -2.95 11.37 -7.60
CA THR A 12 -1.91 12.39 -7.61
C THR A 12 -0.53 11.74 -7.50
N SER A 13 0.53 12.52 -7.66
CA SER A 13 1.91 12.04 -7.47
C SER A 13 2.17 11.50 -6.06
N ALA A 14 1.39 11.91 -5.05
CA ALA A 14 1.52 11.41 -3.68
C ALA A 14 1.30 9.88 -3.62
N PHE A 15 0.37 9.35 -4.42
CA PHE A 15 0.16 7.91 -4.54
C PHE A 15 1.39 7.22 -5.12
N CYS A 16 1.92 7.74 -6.22
CA CYS A 16 3.11 7.21 -6.88
C CYS A 16 4.31 7.19 -5.91
N HIS A 17 4.56 8.29 -5.19
CA HIS A 17 5.61 8.36 -4.18
C HIS A 17 5.41 7.33 -3.05
N LYS A 18 4.16 7.10 -2.59
CA LYS A 18 3.83 6.11 -1.56
C LYS A 18 4.15 4.69 -2.02
N VAL A 19 3.78 4.32 -3.25
CA VAL A 19 4.09 3.02 -3.85
C VAL A 19 5.60 2.87 -4.04
N SER A 20 6.28 3.86 -4.64
CA SER A 20 7.73 3.84 -4.82
C SER A 20 8.47 3.70 -3.50
N ALA A 21 8.05 4.39 -2.45
CA ALA A 21 8.66 4.27 -1.12
C ALA A 21 8.51 2.86 -0.54
N ALA A 22 7.36 2.20 -0.73
CA ALA A 22 7.17 0.81 -0.30
C ALA A 22 8.10 -0.14 -1.07
N LEU A 23 8.18 0.00 -2.40
CA LEU A 23 9.06 -0.82 -3.24
C LEU A 23 10.54 -0.71 -2.80
N ASN A 24 11.01 0.51 -2.54
CA ASN A 24 12.37 0.73 -2.05
C ASN A 24 12.61 0.21 -0.62
N LYS A 25 11.55 -0.05 0.15
CA LYS A 25 11.62 -0.72 1.46
C LYS A 25 11.52 -2.24 1.36
N GLY A 26 11.67 -2.81 0.17
CA GLY A 26 11.64 -4.26 -0.06
C GLY A 26 10.22 -4.86 -0.13
N TRP A 27 9.19 -4.02 -0.27
CA TRP A 27 7.85 -4.52 -0.58
C TRP A 27 7.74 -4.87 -2.06
N SER A 28 6.87 -5.83 -2.38
CA SER A 28 6.57 -6.25 -3.75
C SER A 28 5.11 -5.97 -4.09
N LEU A 29 4.83 -5.59 -5.34
CA LEU A 29 3.45 -5.40 -5.81
C LEU A 29 2.70 -6.74 -5.78
N HIS A 30 1.43 -6.69 -5.37
CA HIS A 30 0.53 -7.83 -5.45
C HIS A 30 -0.63 -7.50 -6.40
N GLY A 31 -0.53 -7.97 -7.63
CA GLY A 31 -1.49 -7.64 -8.69
C GLY A 31 -1.36 -6.19 -9.18
N GLY A 32 -2.33 -5.78 -10.00
CA GLY A 32 -2.41 -4.42 -10.54
C GLY A 32 -3.06 -3.43 -9.57
N PRO A 33 -2.94 -2.12 -9.86
CA PRO A 33 -3.61 -1.09 -9.07
C PRO A 33 -5.12 -1.13 -9.28
N THR A 34 -5.85 -0.54 -8.34
CA THR A 34 -7.29 -0.33 -8.40
C THR A 34 -7.61 1.16 -8.40
N TYR A 35 -8.73 1.51 -9.02
CA TYR A 35 -9.27 2.87 -9.04
C TYR A 35 -10.73 2.86 -8.58
N ALA A 36 -11.13 3.87 -7.82
CA ALA A 36 -12.51 4.07 -7.41
C ALA A 36 -12.83 5.57 -7.33
N PHE A 37 -13.98 5.98 -7.82
CA PHE A 37 -14.44 7.35 -7.67
C PHE A 37 -15.07 7.54 -6.28
N ASP A 38 -14.58 8.52 -5.53
CA ASP A 38 -15.10 8.92 -4.22
C ASP A 38 -16.08 10.08 -4.42
N GLU A 39 -17.38 9.74 -4.54
CA GLU A 39 -18.44 10.71 -4.78
C GLU A 39 -18.55 11.77 -3.69
N ALA A 40 -18.24 11.42 -2.44
CA ALA A 40 -18.36 12.34 -1.31
C ALA A 40 -17.35 13.49 -1.37
N ASN A 41 -16.16 13.23 -1.93
CA ASN A 41 -15.08 14.21 -2.07
C ASN A 41 -14.86 14.68 -3.51
N GLY A 42 -15.50 14.06 -4.49
CA GLY A 42 -15.37 14.39 -5.91
C GLY A 42 -13.99 14.07 -6.50
N VAL A 43 -13.30 13.06 -5.96
CA VAL A 43 -11.92 12.69 -6.36
C VAL A 43 -11.83 11.25 -6.83
N MET A 44 -10.85 10.96 -7.68
CA MET A 44 -10.46 9.58 -8.01
C MET A 44 -9.48 9.08 -6.96
N ARG A 45 -9.75 7.91 -6.38
CA ARG A 45 -8.88 7.22 -5.43
C ARG A 45 -8.11 6.10 -6.13
N CYS A 46 -6.84 5.98 -5.78
CA CYS A 46 -5.96 4.90 -6.20
C CYS A 46 -5.74 3.92 -5.06
N GLY A 47 -5.56 2.65 -5.43
CA GLY A 47 -5.24 1.56 -4.52
C GLY A 47 -4.14 0.67 -5.10
N GLN A 48 -3.20 0.24 -4.26
CA GLN A 48 -2.21 -0.76 -4.62
C GLN A 48 -1.92 -1.67 -3.43
N ALA A 49 -2.14 -2.97 -3.61
CA ALA A 49 -1.70 -3.98 -2.65
C ALA A 49 -0.20 -4.22 -2.79
N VAL A 50 0.48 -4.31 -1.65
CA VAL A 50 1.89 -4.70 -1.55
C VAL A 50 2.07 -5.77 -0.49
N VAL A 51 3.02 -6.67 -0.72
CA VAL A 51 3.38 -7.76 0.20
C VAL A 51 4.87 -7.75 0.50
N LYS A 52 5.25 -8.24 1.68
CA LYS A 52 6.64 -8.39 2.09
C LYS A 52 6.81 -9.65 2.93
N GLU A 53 7.83 -10.44 2.65
CA GLU A 53 8.24 -11.53 3.52
C GLU A 53 9.21 -10.98 4.58
N VAL A 54 8.93 -11.25 5.85
CA VAL A 54 9.77 -10.86 7.00
C VAL A 54 9.89 -12.02 7.98
N GLU A 55 10.90 -12.01 8.84
CA GLU A 55 11.01 -13.00 9.91
C GLU A 55 10.02 -12.73 11.06
N GLY A 56 9.76 -13.74 11.89
CA GLY A 56 8.91 -13.61 13.07
C GLY A 56 7.42 -13.96 12.86
N THR A 57 6.62 -13.58 13.86
CA THR A 57 5.19 -13.92 13.97
C THR A 57 4.35 -12.64 13.92
N TYR A 58 3.18 -12.73 13.29
CA TYR A 58 2.27 -11.61 13.17
C TYR A 58 1.71 -11.20 14.54
N SER A 59 1.58 -9.90 14.75
CA SER A 59 0.83 -9.29 15.86
C SER A 59 -0.04 -8.14 15.33
N PRO A 60 -1.28 -7.98 15.81
CA PRO A 60 -2.12 -6.82 15.50
C PRO A 60 -1.48 -5.46 15.84
N ASP A 61 -0.57 -5.41 16.82
CA ASP A 61 0.10 -4.18 17.24
C ASP A 61 1.28 -3.79 16.34
N MET A 62 1.62 -4.64 15.36
CA MET A 62 2.75 -4.40 14.47
C MET A 62 2.48 -3.23 13.53
N LYS A 63 3.41 -2.27 13.51
CA LYS A 63 3.40 -1.19 12.53
C LYS A 63 3.93 -1.67 11.19
N LEU A 64 3.03 -2.10 10.32
CA LEU A 64 3.36 -2.62 8.99
C LEU A 64 4.21 -1.67 8.15
N GLY A 65 4.06 -0.34 8.31
CA GLY A 65 4.84 0.66 7.57
C GLY A 65 6.33 0.76 7.94
N GLU A 66 6.68 0.22 9.11
CA GLU A 66 8.03 0.25 9.68
C GLU A 66 8.76 -1.10 9.50
N GLN A 67 8.11 -2.10 8.90
CA GLN A 67 8.68 -3.43 8.63
C GLN A 67 9.45 -3.49 7.31
#